data_AF-A0AAU2MFQ5-F1
#
_entry.id   AF-A0AAU2MFQ5-F1
#
_cell.length_a   1.000
_cell.length_b   1.000
_cell.length_c   1.000
_cell.angle_alpha   90.00
_cell.angle_beta   90.00
_cell.angle_gamma   90.00
#
_symmetry.space_group_name_H-M   'P 1'
#
loop_
_entity.id
_entity.type
_entity.pdbx_description
1 polymer ?
#
loop_
_entity_poly.entity_id
_entity_poly.type
_entity_poly.pdbx_seq_one_letter_code
_entity_poly.pdbx_strand_id
1 'polypeptide(L)'
;MDPNGPIAQRFPLIYRFRPACLPLPRRVHGLAELADAAAAKADQGLASAVYNQAALIASDLGLPDLARKMCHQHAAAYLHATPLPGMTAIRALEPVVNLARLQIRAGAADDGRHRLLHLFDAVTNGTSAQFEGVHVPADLTLTDTDRHEVRTWLWKVVLADGTRTLTTAGRWAEALAHIEEHRGIGQRMLDGRQVAFLAALSHTPTDAAALITMTTPGERWENAVTGCLDVMCKKALRGPAVPLLDTLVEDYVEHQPDQGMTVFDTRLGLTILDLLEPHQEDEAHRMVAELHRRAVVATDGYAARECLADHRFTSLAEPRQVEAARQLVRACALGSGNLPAPWLARMTEALRGSDEVIRASIGRSHPQQEGTGAQV
;
A
#
# COMPACT_ATOMS: atom_id res chain seq x y z
N MET A 1 0.71 27.00 -11.51
CA MET A 1 0.76 25.74 -10.74
C MET A 1 -0.49 25.69 -9.90
N ASP A 2 -1.18 24.54 -9.87
CA ASP A 2 -2.30 24.33 -8.96
C ASP A 2 -1.77 24.41 -7.51
N PRO A 3 -2.20 25.40 -6.70
CA PRO A 3 -1.71 25.57 -5.33
C PRO A 3 -2.01 24.36 -4.44
N ASN A 4 -3.01 23.54 -4.81
CA ASN A 4 -3.35 22.31 -4.10
C ASN A 4 -2.57 21.09 -4.61
N GLY A 5 -1.81 21.21 -5.70
CA GLY A 5 -1.18 20.07 -6.39
C GLY A 5 -0.38 19.15 -5.46
N PRO A 6 0.57 19.66 -4.65
CA PRO A 6 1.35 18.84 -3.72
C PRO A 6 0.49 18.19 -2.62
N ILE A 7 -0.52 18.90 -2.11
CA ILE A 7 -1.43 18.40 -1.08
C ILE A 7 -2.32 17.28 -1.64
N ALA A 8 -2.93 17.54 -2.80
CA ALA A 8 -3.82 16.63 -3.49
C ALA A 8 -3.13 15.30 -3.81
N GLN A 9 -1.84 15.32 -4.18
CA GLN A 9 -1.07 14.10 -4.50
C GLN A 9 -0.92 13.12 -3.32
N ARG A 10 -1.18 13.53 -2.07
CA ARG A 10 -1.21 12.61 -0.92
C ARG A 10 -2.47 11.73 -0.90
N PHE A 11 -3.52 12.13 -1.60
CA PHE A 11 -4.78 11.41 -1.68
C PHE A 11 -4.76 10.34 -2.80
N PRO A 12 -5.48 9.21 -2.63
CA PRO A 12 -6.31 8.88 -1.47
C PRO A 12 -5.50 8.56 -0.21
N LEU A 13 -5.97 9.08 0.93
CA LEU A 13 -5.52 8.76 2.27
C LEU A 13 -6.46 7.71 2.85
N ILE A 14 -5.96 6.47 2.94
CA ILE A 14 -6.73 5.31 3.39
C ILE A 14 -6.03 4.65 4.56
N TYR A 15 -6.82 4.31 5.58
CA TYR A 15 -6.36 3.64 6.80
C TYR A 15 -5.97 2.18 6.52
N ARG A 16 -4.79 2.01 5.94
CA ARG A 16 -4.27 0.72 5.50
C ARG A 16 -3.01 0.36 6.29
N PHE A 17 -3.08 -0.82 6.91
CA PHE A 17 -1.95 -1.39 7.61
C PHE A 17 -0.71 -1.47 6.71
N ARG A 18 0.41 -0.98 7.25
CA ARG A 18 1.74 -1.12 6.65
C ARG A 18 2.74 -1.48 7.75
N PRO A 19 3.48 -2.59 7.63
CA PRO A 19 4.54 -2.90 8.57
C PRO A 19 5.54 -1.75 8.67
N ALA A 20 5.95 -1.43 9.89
CA ALA A 20 6.95 -0.41 10.13
C ALA A 20 8.26 -0.76 9.41
N CYS A 21 8.85 0.22 8.73
CA CYS A 21 10.17 0.05 8.15
C CYS A 21 11.23 0.19 9.24
N LEU A 22 11.40 -0.87 10.03
CA LEU A 22 12.42 -0.93 11.08
C LEU A 22 13.85 -0.93 10.51
N PRO A 23 14.88 -0.70 11.35
CA PRO A 23 16.28 -0.86 10.93
C PRO A 23 16.54 -2.22 10.28
N LEU A 24 17.37 -2.25 9.24
CA LEU A 24 17.56 -3.42 8.37
C LEU A 24 17.87 -4.72 9.15
N PRO A 25 18.78 -4.73 10.15
CA PRO A 25 19.05 -5.95 10.92
C PRO A 25 17.81 -6.52 11.61
N ARG A 26 16.91 -5.67 12.13
CA ARG A 26 15.67 -6.12 12.79
C ARG A 26 14.70 -6.73 11.79
N ARG A 27 14.57 -6.14 10.60
CA ARG A 27 13.69 -6.67 9.53
C ARG A 27 14.15 -8.05 9.05
N VAL A 28 15.46 -8.22 8.83
CA VAL A 28 16.04 -9.49 8.39
C VAL A 28 15.97 -10.56 9.50
N HIS A 29 16.13 -10.16 10.76
CA HIS A 29 15.93 -11.06 11.90
C HIS A 29 14.48 -11.54 11.99
N GLY A 30 13.51 -10.61 11.97
CA GLY A 30 12.08 -10.94 12.02
C GLY A 30 11.62 -11.79 10.83
N LEU A 31 12.24 -11.61 9.66
CA LEU A 31 11.99 -12.48 8.50
C LEU A 31 12.40 -13.94 8.77
N ALA A 32 13.53 -14.16 9.43
CA ALA A 32 13.99 -15.49 9.78
C ALA A 32 13.08 -16.13 10.86
N GLU A 33 12.69 -15.38 11.90
CA GLU A 33 11.74 -15.85 12.91
C GLU A 33 10.38 -16.22 12.28
N LEU A 34 9.93 -15.45 11.29
CA LEU A 34 8.71 -15.74 10.54
C LEU A 34 8.82 -17.03 9.72
N ALA A 35 9.97 -17.28 9.10
CA ALA A 35 10.24 -18.52 8.37
C ALA A 35 10.30 -19.74 9.31
N ASP A 36 10.95 -19.62 10.48
CA ASP A 36 10.98 -20.66 11.49
C ASP A 36 9.56 -20.99 11.99
N ALA A 37 8.74 -19.96 12.23
CA ALA A 37 7.35 -20.13 12.61
C ALA A 37 6.50 -20.79 11.52
N ALA A 38 6.73 -20.44 10.24
CA ALA A 38 6.06 -21.06 9.10
C ALA A 38 6.39 -22.56 9.01
N ALA A 39 7.67 -22.93 9.18
CA ALA A 39 8.12 -24.31 9.18
C ALA A 39 7.53 -25.11 10.35
N ALA A 40 7.62 -24.57 11.57
CA ALA A 40 7.13 -25.23 12.78
C ALA A 40 5.62 -25.53 12.74
N LYS A 41 4.85 -24.67 12.07
CA LYS A 41 3.38 -24.79 11.96
C LYS A 41 2.90 -25.40 10.64
N ALA A 42 3.82 -25.67 9.70
CA ALA A 42 3.50 -25.97 8.29
C ALA A 42 2.51 -24.95 7.69
N ASP A 43 2.69 -23.67 8.02
CA ASP A 43 1.74 -22.60 7.68
C ASP A 43 2.11 -21.93 6.35
N GLN A 44 1.33 -22.23 5.32
CA GLN A 44 1.46 -21.64 3.97
C GLN A 44 1.33 -20.11 3.97
N GLY A 45 0.50 -19.54 4.84
CA GLY A 45 0.29 -18.09 4.92
C GLY A 45 1.51 -17.36 5.48
N LEU A 46 2.13 -17.90 6.54
CA LEU A 46 3.37 -17.36 7.09
C LEU A 46 4.52 -17.47 6.08
N ALA A 47 4.64 -18.61 5.38
CA ALA A 47 5.64 -18.79 4.33
C ALA A 47 5.47 -17.79 3.16
N SER A 48 4.23 -17.54 2.73
CA SER A 48 3.90 -16.51 1.73
C SER A 48 4.31 -15.11 2.22
N ALA A 49 4.08 -14.81 3.50
CA ALA A 49 4.46 -13.54 4.10
C ALA A 49 5.99 -13.34 4.14
N VAL A 50 6.80 -14.40 4.30
CA VAL A 50 8.27 -14.31 4.18
C VAL A 50 8.67 -13.83 2.79
N TYR A 51 8.13 -14.42 1.73
CA TYR A 51 8.42 -13.97 0.36
C TYR A 51 8.04 -12.50 0.13
N ASN A 52 6.84 -12.11 0.56
CA ASN A 52 6.35 -10.74 0.42
C ASN A 52 7.24 -9.73 1.17
N GLN A 53 7.63 -10.06 2.41
CA GLN A 53 8.51 -9.19 3.21
C GLN A 53 9.93 -9.12 2.66
N ALA A 54 10.48 -10.23 2.15
CA ALA A 54 11.80 -10.25 1.54
C ALA A 54 11.86 -9.39 0.26
N ALA A 55 10.86 -9.53 -0.61
CA ALA A 55 10.73 -8.70 -1.81
C ALA A 55 10.55 -7.22 -1.46
N LEU A 56 9.80 -6.91 -0.40
CA LEU A 56 9.65 -5.55 0.12
C LEU A 56 10.99 -4.99 0.63
N ILE A 57 11.77 -5.76 1.40
CA ILE A 57 13.12 -5.36 1.85
C ILE A 57 14.00 -5.05 0.64
N ALA A 58 14.07 -5.96 -0.34
CA ALA A 58 14.86 -5.72 -1.55
C ALA A 58 14.41 -4.46 -2.30
N SER A 59 13.10 -4.25 -2.43
CA SER A 59 12.54 -3.04 -3.05
C SER A 59 12.90 -1.77 -2.26
N ASP A 60 12.86 -1.82 -0.93
CA ASP A 60 13.17 -0.69 -0.06
C ASP A 60 14.63 -0.29 -0.14
N LEU A 61 15.53 -1.26 -0.27
CA LEU A 61 16.97 -1.04 -0.45
C LEU A 61 17.33 -0.52 -1.84
N GLY A 62 16.37 -0.42 -2.77
CA GLY A 62 16.63 -0.03 -4.15
C GLY A 62 17.27 -1.14 -4.98
N LEU A 63 16.93 -2.40 -4.70
CA LEU A 63 17.41 -3.59 -5.42
C LEU A 63 16.25 -4.22 -6.23
N PRO A 64 15.75 -3.54 -7.29
CA PRO A 64 14.53 -3.96 -8.00
C PRO A 64 14.67 -5.34 -8.65
N ASP A 65 15.84 -5.69 -9.17
CA ASP A 65 16.05 -7.00 -9.79
C ASP A 65 16.02 -8.15 -8.78
N LEU A 66 16.54 -7.91 -7.57
CA LEU A 66 16.45 -8.87 -6.47
C LEU A 66 14.99 -9.04 -6.03
N ALA A 67 14.25 -7.94 -5.89
CA ALA A 67 12.82 -7.98 -5.55
C ALA A 67 12.01 -8.72 -6.63
N ARG A 68 12.29 -8.46 -7.92
CA ARG A 68 11.69 -9.16 -9.06
C ARG A 68 11.97 -10.65 -9.01
N LYS A 69 13.24 -11.05 -8.81
CA LYS A 69 13.64 -12.46 -8.67
C LYS A 69 12.86 -13.16 -7.56
N MET A 70 12.71 -12.53 -6.40
CA MET A 70 11.94 -13.07 -5.28
C MET A 70 10.44 -13.22 -5.62
N CYS A 71 9.85 -12.26 -6.35
CA CYS A 71 8.46 -12.38 -6.81
C CYS A 71 8.28 -13.55 -7.80
N HIS A 72 9.22 -13.75 -8.75
CA HIS A 72 9.16 -14.90 -9.64
C HIS A 72 9.25 -16.24 -8.91
N GLN A 73 10.19 -16.35 -7.97
CA GLN A 73 10.33 -17.54 -7.13
C GLN A 73 9.05 -17.82 -6.34
N HIS A 74 8.46 -16.77 -5.75
CA HIS A 74 7.22 -16.87 -5.00
C HIS A 74 6.06 -17.37 -5.87
N ALA A 75 5.86 -16.79 -7.06
CA ALA A 75 4.81 -17.21 -7.98
C ALA A 75 5.01 -18.68 -8.41
N ALA A 76 6.24 -19.06 -8.75
CA ALA A 76 6.59 -20.42 -9.15
C ALA A 76 6.39 -21.47 -8.03
N ALA A 77 6.47 -21.07 -6.76
CA ALA A 77 6.18 -21.94 -5.62
C ALA A 77 4.73 -22.43 -5.60
N TYR A 78 3.80 -21.71 -6.25
CA TYR A 78 2.39 -22.07 -6.33
C TYR A 78 1.94 -22.53 -7.71
N LEU A 79 2.26 -21.75 -8.76
CA LEU A 79 1.61 -21.87 -10.07
C LEU A 79 1.92 -23.19 -10.80
N HIS A 80 2.94 -23.93 -10.39
CA HIS A 80 3.23 -25.26 -10.94
C HIS A 80 2.18 -26.32 -10.57
N ALA A 81 1.33 -26.05 -9.58
CA ALA A 81 0.36 -26.97 -9.02
C ALA A 81 -1.08 -26.50 -9.23
N THR A 82 -1.32 -25.63 -10.21
CA THR A 82 -2.68 -25.27 -10.62
C THR A 82 -3.44 -26.51 -11.14
N PRO A 83 -4.76 -26.58 -10.93
CA PRO A 83 -5.65 -25.58 -10.31
C PRO A 83 -5.53 -25.47 -8.78
N LEU A 84 -5.71 -24.26 -8.23
CA LEU A 84 -5.53 -23.94 -6.80
C LEU A 84 -6.86 -23.55 -6.08
N PRO A 85 -7.01 -23.79 -4.77
CA PRO A 85 -8.07 -23.19 -3.96
C PRO A 85 -7.96 -21.66 -3.90
N GLY A 86 -9.06 -20.94 -3.66
CA GLY A 86 -9.15 -19.48 -3.78
C GLY A 86 -8.04 -18.72 -3.05
N MET A 87 -7.89 -18.93 -1.74
CA MET A 87 -6.84 -18.28 -0.95
C MET A 87 -5.41 -18.64 -1.41
N THR A 88 -5.18 -19.89 -1.86
CA THR A 88 -3.87 -20.30 -2.39
C THR A 88 -3.59 -19.68 -3.76
N ALA A 89 -4.60 -19.53 -4.61
CA ALA A 89 -4.51 -18.79 -5.86
C ALA A 89 -4.24 -17.30 -5.62
N ILE A 90 -4.85 -16.68 -4.61
CA ILE A 90 -4.54 -15.30 -4.19
C ILE A 90 -3.05 -15.20 -3.84
N ARG A 91 -2.53 -16.09 -2.98
CA ARG A 91 -1.09 -16.13 -2.63
C ARG A 91 -0.19 -16.32 -3.86
N ALA A 92 -0.62 -17.12 -4.83
CA ALA A 92 0.09 -17.30 -6.10
C ALA A 92 0.15 -16.02 -6.96
N LEU A 93 -0.89 -15.18 -6.90
CA LEU A 93 -1.00 -13.94 -7.66
C LEU A 93 -0.47 -12.70 -6.93
N GLU A 94 -0.39 -12.70 -5.60
CA GLU A 94 0.25 -11.64 -4.81
C GLU A 94 1.62 -11.21 -5.36
N PRO A 95 2.57 -12.12 -5.67
CA PRO A 95 3.83 -11.73 -6.28
C PRO A 95 3.69 -11.11 -7.66
N VAL A 96 2.70 -11.52 -8.47
CA VAL A 96 2.43 -10.93 -9.79
C VAL A 96 1.94 -9.49 -9.65
N VAL A 97 1.05 -9.23 -8.68
CA VAL A 97 0.66 -7.86 -8.32
C VAL A 97 1.85 -7.05 -7.80
N ASN A 98 2.75 -7.66 -7.03
CA ASN A 98 3.95 -6.99 -6.54
C ASN A 98 4.92 -6.62 -7.67
N LEU A 99 5.01 -7.41 -8.76
CA LEU A 99 5.75 -7.03 -9.97
C LEU A 99 5.18 -5.76 -10.60
N ALA A 100 3.85 -5.64 -10.73
CA ALA A 100 3.21 -4.41 -11.19
C ALA A 100 3.56 -3.21 -10.28
N ARG A 101 3.49 -3.40 -8.96
CA ARG A 101 3.85 -2.37 -7.97
C ARG A 101 5.32 -1.96 -8.08
N LEU A 102 6.22 -2.87 -8.42
CA LEU A 102 7.63 -2.56 -8.66
C LEU A 102 7.80 -1.68 -9.91
N GLN A 103 7.12 -2.00 -11.02
CA GLN A 103 7.12 -1.18 -12.23
C GLN A 103 6.59 0.23 -11.98
N ILE A 104 5.47 0.34 -11.25
CA ILE A 104 4.88 1.62 -10.86
C ILE A 104 5.90 2.46 -10.08
N ARG A 105 6.60 1.86 -9.10
CA ARG A 105 7.65 2.55 -8.33
C ARG A 105 8.86 2.95 -9.19
N ALA A 106 9.14 2.23 -10.27
CA ALA A 106 10.21 2.53 -11.21
C ALA A 106 9.83 3.62 -12.25
N GLY A 107 8.63 4.21 -12.14
CA GLY A 107 8.16 5.27 -13.04
C GLY A 107 7.35 4.77 -14.25
N ALA A 108 7.18 3.45 -14.41
CA ALA A 108 6.36 2.86 -15.47
C ALA A 108 4.90 2.66 -14.98
N ALA A 109 4.28 3.75 -14.51
CA ALA A 109 3.00 3.70 -13.82
C ALA A 109 1.84 3.22 -14.71
N ASP A 110 1.74 3.71 -15.94
CA ASP A 110 0.70 3.30 -16.89
C ASP A 110 0.85 1.84 -17.31
N ASP A 111 2.07 1.39 -17.61
CA ASP A 111 2.35 -0.01 -17.95
C ASP A 111 1.97 -0.94 -16.80
N GLY A 112 2.35 -0.58 -15.56
CA GLY A 112 1.98 -1.35 -14.38
C GLY A 112 0.46 -1.43 -14.19
N ARG A 113 -0.25 -0.30 -14.37
CA ARG A 113 -1.73 -0.26 -14.31
C ARG A 113 -2.37 -1.12 -15.41
N HIS A 114 -1.92 -0.99 -16.65
CA HIS A 114 -2.45 -1.78 -17.78
C HIS A 114 -2.30 -3.28 -17.52
N ARG A 115 -1.15 -3.72 -16.99
CA ARG A 115 -0.93 -5.13 -16.71
C ARG A 115 -1.79 -5.65 -15.55
N LEU A 116 -2.10 -4.81 -14.55
CA LEU A 116 -3.05 -5.17 -13.49
C LEU A 116 -4.47 -5.37 -14.05
N LEU A 117 -4.90 -4.48 -14.96
CA LEU A 117 -6.19 -4.60 -15.65
C LEU A 117 -6.23 -5.88 -16.49
N HIS A 118 -5.19 -6.14 -17.29
CA HIS A 118 -5.09 -7.35 -18.08
C HIS A 118 -5.12 -8.63 -17.23
N LEU A 119 -4.47 -8.65 -16.05
CA LEU A 119 -4.54 -9.77 -15.12
C LEU A 119 -5.97 -9.95 -14.56
N PHE A 120 -6.63 -8.86 -14.20
CA PHE A 120 -8.01 -8.87 -13.73
C PHE A 120 -8.97 -9.40 -14.79
N ASP A 121 -8.84 -8.96 -16.04
CA ASP A 121 -9.65 -9.42 -17.16
C ASP A 121 -9.40 -10.91 -17.47
N ALA A 122 -8.14 -11.35 -17.44
CA ALA A 122 -7.80 -12.75 -17.68
C ALA A 122 -8.44 -13.68 -16.64
N VAL A 123 -8.33 -13.35 -15.36
CA VAL A 123 -8.99 -14.12 -14.28
C VAL A 123 -10.51 -14.03 -14.37
N THR A 124 -11.06 -12.87 -14.75
CA THR A 124 -12.52 -12.70 -14.90
C THR A 124 -13.08 -13.58 -16.01
N ASN A 125 -12.36 -13.68 -17.13
CA ASN A 125 -12.80 -14.40 -18.32
C ASN A 125 -12.31 -15.86 -18.39
N GLY A 126 -11.51 -16.31 -17.41
CA GLY A 126 -10.92 -17.65 -17.39
C GLY A 126 -9.95 -17.88 -18.55
N THR A 127 -9.15 -16.87 -18.91
CA THR A 127 -8.12 -16.96 -19.95
C THR A 127 -6.73 -16.90 -19.33
N SER A 128 -5.72 -17.38 -20.07
CA SER A 128 -4.34 -17.28 -19.61
C SER A 128 -3.79 -15.86 -19.75
N ALA A 129 -2.77 -15.53 -18.95
CA ALA A 129 -2.04 -14.27 -19.04
C ALA A 129 -0.52 -14.50 -18.94
N GLN A 130 0.23 -13.55 -19.50
CA GLN A 130 1.68 -13.47 -19.36
C GLN A 130 2.04 -12.15 -18.67
N PHE A 131 2.79 -12.23 -17.58
CA PHE A 131 3.18 -11.05 -16.79
C PHE A 131 4.67 -11.10 -16.44
N GLU A 132 5.49 -10.27 -17.08
CA GLU A 132 6.96 -10.21 -16.86
C GLU A 132 7.66 -11.59 -16.88
N GLY A 133 7.15 -12.58 -17.61
CA GLY A 133 7.70 -13.95 -17.63
C GLY A 133 7.07 -14.92 -16.62
N VAL A 134 6.07 -14.48 -15.85
CA VAL A 134 5.16 -15.37 -15.11
C VAL A 134 3.97 -15.72 -16.01
N HIS A 135 3.78 -17.01 -16.27
CA HIS A 135 2.57 -17.52 -16.90
C HIS A 135 1.49 -17.75 -15.85
N VAL A 136 0.35 -17.06 -15.99
CA VAL A 136 -0.85 -17.33 -15.21
C VAL A 136 -1.78 -18.18 -16.09
N PRO A 137 -2.05 -19.45 -15.73
CA PRO A 137 -2.84 -20.34 -16.56
C PRO A 137 -4.34 -20.01 -16.49
N ALA A 138 -5.09 -20.43 -17.51
CA ALA A 138 -6.54 -20.20 -17.61
C ALA A 138 -7.32 -20.95 -16.52
N ASP A 139 -6.84 -22.13 -16.15
CA ASP A 139 -7.35 -23.01 -15.10
C ASP A 139 -6.67 -22.74 -13.75
N LEU A 140 -6.45 -21.46 -13.40
CA LEU A 140 -5.79 -21.05 -12.16
C LEU A 140 -6.47 -21.65 -10.90
N THR A 141 -7.80 -21.76 -10.90
CA THR A 141 -8.59 -22.08 -9.71
C THR A 141 -9.38 -23.38 -9.84
N LEU A 142 -9.57 -24.10 -8.74
CA LEU A 142 -10.31 -25.38 -8.71
C LEU A 142 -11.79 -25.23 -9.06
N THR A 143 -12.43 -24.15 -8.60
CA THR A 143 -13.87 -23.92 -8.77
C THR A 143 -14.19 -22.50 -9.20
N ASP A 144 -15.43 -22.29 -9.66
CA ASP A 144 -15.95 -20.95 -9.96
C ASP A 144 -16.04 -20.07 -8.70
N THR A 145 -16.28 -20.67 -7.53
CA THR A 145 -16.29 -19.96 -6.24
C THR A 145 -14.90 -19.44 -5.90
N ASP A 146 -13.87 -20.27 -6.05
CA ASP A 146 -12.47 -19.87 -5.88
C ASP A 146 -12.10 -18.75 -6.86
N ARG A 147 -12.52 -18.87 -8.14
CA ARG A 147 -12.31 -17.82 -9.14
C ARG A 147 -12.99 -16.50 -8.74
N HIS A 148 -14.20 -16.57 -8.19
CA HIS A 148 -14.92 -15.38 -7.72
C HIS A 148 -14.19 -14.70 -6.54
N GLU A 149 -13.62 -15.48 -5.62
CA GLU A 149 -12.81 -14.96 -4.52
C GLU A 149 -11.57 -14.24 -5.05
N VAL A 150 -10.79 -14.87 -5.94
CA VAL A 150 -9.61 -14.27 -6.57
C VAL A 150 -9.97 -13.00 -7.34
N ARG A 151 -11.06 -13.03 -8.12
CA ARG A 151 -11.55 -11.87 -8.88
C ARG A 151 -11.91 -10.71 -7.94
N THR A 152 -12.57 -10.99 -6.83
CA THR A 152 -12.95 -9.97 -5.84
C THR A 152 -11.70 -9.33 -5.20
N TRP A 153 -10.69 -10.13 -4.92
CA TRP A 153 -9.39 -9.63 -4.44
C TRP A 153 -8.68 -8.77 -5.50
N LEU A 154 -8.59 -9.23 -6.75
CA LEU A 154 -7.98 -8.46 -7.84
C LEU A 154 -8.73 -7.16 -8.14
N TRP A 155 -10.06 -7.16 -8.08
CA TRP A 155 -10.85 -5.93 -8.23
C TRP A 155 -10.46 -4.87 -7.18
N LYS A 156 -10.27 -5.28 -5.91
CA LYS A 156 -9.77 -4.37 -4.87
C LYS A 156 -8.35 -3.86 -5.18
N VAL A 157 -7.49 -4.70 -5.75
CA VAL A 157 -6.15 -4.30 -6.21
C VAL A 157 -6.23 -3.27 -7.34
N VAL A 158 -7.06 -3.50 -8.36
CA VAL A 158 -7.27 -2.58 -9.48
C VAL A 158 -7.82 -1.24 -9.00
N LEU A 159 -8.77 -1.25 -8.07
CA LEU A 159 -9.27 -0.02 -7.46
C LEU A 159 -8.18 0.71 -6.68
N ALA A 160 -7.46 0.04 -5.79
CA ALA A 160 -6.48 0.72 -4.93
C ALA A 160 -5.22 1.15 -5.72
N ASP A 161 -4.53 0.19 -6.35
CA ASP A 161 -3.25 0.45 -7.01
C ASP A 161 -3.46 1.17 -8.35
N GLY A 162 -4.48 0.80 -9.13
CA GLY A 162 -4.80 1.47 -10.39
C GLY A 162 -5.16 2.94 -10.20
N THR A 163 -6.02 3.26 -9.22
CA THR A 163 -6.32 4.65 -8.86
C THR A 163 -5.07 5.40 -8.44
N ARG A 164 -4.27 4.82 -7.54
CA ARG A 164 -3.09 5.49 -6.99
C ARG A 164 -2.08 5.88 -8.05
N THR A 165 -1.89 5.07 -9.10
CA THR A 165 -0.99 5.43 -10.22
C THR A 165 -1.40 6.75 -10.88
N LEU A 166 -2.69 6.98 -11.06
CA LEU A 166 -3.24 8.17 -11.70
C LEU A 166 -3.19 9.38 -10.75
N THR A 167 -3.59 9.19 -9.49
CA THR A 167 -3.66 10.29 -8.51
C THR A 167 -2.28 10.83 -8.15
N THR A 168 -1.26 9.98 -8.03
CA THR A 168 0.11 10.43 -7.78
C THR A 168 0.70 11.26 -8.93
N ALA A 169 0.17 11.09 -10.15
CA ALA A 169 0.53 11.90 -11.31
C ALA A 169 -0.35 13.15 -11.48
N GLY A 170 -1.29 13.40 -10.57
CA GLY A 170 -2.26 14.50 -10.65
C GLY A 170 -3.33 14.32 -11.74
N ARG A 171 -3.49 13.12 -12.29
CA ARG A 171 -4.45 12.80 -13.38
C ARG A 171 -5.85 12.52 -12.81
N TRP A 172 -6.42 13.50 -12.11
CA TRP A 172 -7.66 13.34 -11.34
C TRP A 172 -8.88 12.95 -12.18
N ALA A 173 -9.04 13.53 -13.37
CA ALA A 173 -10.13 13.18 -14.28
C ALA A 173 -10.05 11.72 -14.76
N GLU A 174 -8.84 11.23 -15.06
CA GLU A 174 -8.63 9.83 -15.45
C GLU A 174 -8.78 8.88 -14.27
N ALA A 175 -8.36 9.29 -13.08
CA ALA A 175 -8.60 8.54 -11.85
C ALA A 175 -10.09 8.39 -11.56
N LEU A 176 -10.88 9.45 -11.78
CA LEU A 176 -12.33 9.40 -11.65
C LEU A 176 -12.94 8.40 -12.65
N ALA A 177 -12.61 8.53 -13.94
CA ALA A 177 -13.09 7.61 -14.96
C ALA A 177 -12.74 6.14 -14.66
N HIS A 178 -11.50 5.88 -14.19
CA HIS A 178 -11.05 4.54 -13.77
C HIS A 178 -11.92 3.97 -12.64
N ILE A 179 -12.23 4.77 -11.62
CA ILE A 179 -13.05 4.32 -10.49
C ILE A 179 -14.51 4.13 -10.89
N GLU A 180 -15.05 5.00 -11.76
CA GLU A 180 -16.42 4.89 -12.27
C GLU A 180 -16.62 3.61 -13.08
N GLU A 181 -15.69 3.32 -14.00
CA GLU A 181 -15.68 2.09 -14.81
C GLU A 181 -15.74 0.83 -13.92
N HIS A 182 -15.01 0.86 -12.81
CA HIS A 182 -14.92 -0.24 -11.85
C HIS A 182 -15.91 -0.12 -10.68
N ARG A 183 -16.86 0.82 -10.74
CA ARG A 183 -17.92 1.08 -9.74
C ARG A 183 -17.40 1.27 -8.31
N GLY A 184 -16.27 1.96 -8.16
CA GLY A 184 -15.58 2.15 -6.88
C GLY A 184 -16.02 3.36 -6.05
N ILE A 185 -17.04 4.13 -6.48
CA ILE A 185 -17.53 5.30 -5.73
C ILE A 185 -18.64 4.88 -4.75
N GLY A 186 -18.32 4.85 -3.46
CA GLY A 186 -19.27 4.59 -2.36
C GLY A 186 -19.69 5.89 -1.63
N GLN A 187 -20.66 5.80 -0.71
CA GLN A 187 -21.16 6.97 0.07
C GLN A 187 -20.25 7.40 1.23
N ARG A 188 -19.25 6.59 1.58
CA ARG A 188 -18.27 6.85 2.64
C ARG A 188 -16.98 7.46 2.08
N MET A 189 -16.14 8.05 2.94
CA MET A 189 -14.89 8.73 2.53
C MET A 189 -13.73 7.75 2.24
N LEU A 190 -13.98 6.77 1.38
CA LEU A 190 -12.98 5.83 0.86
C LEU A 190 -12.34 6.37 -0.43
N ASP A 191 -11.49 5.56 -1.08
CA ASP A 191 -10.69 5.95 -2.25
C ASP A 191 -11.50 6.68 -3.32
N GLY A 192 -12.61 6.07 -3.76
CA GLY A 192 -13.44 6.61 -4.84
C GLY A 192 -14.07 7.95 -4.52
N ARG A 193 -14.50 8.18 -3.27
CA ARG A 193 -15.12 9.44 -2.86
C ARG A 193 -14.09 10.57 -2.79
N GLN A 194 -12.89 10.28 -2.31
CA GLN A 194 -11.78 11.24 -2.27
C GLN A 194 -11.35 11.65 -3.70
N VAL A 195 -11.27 10.69 -4.63
CA VAL A 195 -10.95 10.99 -6.04
C VAL A 195 -12.04 11.81 -6.71
N ALA A 196 -13.32 11.45 -6.53
CA ALA A 196 -14.43 12.22 -7.07
C ALA A 196 -14.41 13.66 -6.55
N PHE A 197 -14.12 13.85 -5.26
CA PHE A 197 -13.98 15.18 -4.67
C PHE A 197 -12.84 15.97 -5.32
N LEU A 198 -11.63 15.42 -5.44
CA LEU A 198 -10.48 16.14 -5.99
C LEU A 198 -10.62 16.42 -7.49
N ALA A 199 -11.23 15.49 -8.24
CA ALA A 199 -11.60 15.73 -9.64
C ALA A 199 -12.60 16.90 -9.74
N ALA A 200 -13.65 16.91 -8.92
CA ALA A 200 -14.63 17.99 -8.88
C ALA A 200 -13.99 19.33 -8.48
N LEU A 201 -13.15 19.35 -7.43
CA LEU A 201 -12.46 20.55 -6.95
C LEU A 201 -11.60 21.22 -8.04
N SER A 202 -11.02 20.41 -8.93
CA SER A 202 -10.22 20.88 -10.07
C SER A 202 -11.07 21.59 -11.14
N HIS A 203 -12.39 21.39 -11.15
CA HIS A 203 -13.33 21.99 -12.09
C HIS A 203 -14.19 23.07 -11.44
N THR A 204 -14.96 22.72 -10.41
CA THR A 204 -15.82 23.64 -9.67
C THR A 204 -15.74 23.34 -8.16
N PRO A 205 -15.33 24.32 -7.32
CA PRO A 205 -15.33 24.12 -5.88
C PRO A 205 -16.73 23.85 -5.28
N THR A 206 -17.79 24.31 -5.94
CA THR A 206 -19.17 24.08 -5.51
C THR A 206 -19.61 22.62 -5.63
N ASP A 207 -19.24 21.92 -6.72
CA ASP A 207 -19.57 20.49 -6.86
C ASP A 207 -18.78 19.65 -5.84
N ALA A 208 -17.54 20.04 -5.56
CA ALA A 208 -16.73 19.43 -4.50
C ALA A 208 -17.39 19.60 -3.12
N ALA A 209 -17.92 20.80 -2.81
CA ALA A 209 -18.66 21.05 -1.56
C ALA A 209 -19.93 20.19 -1.44
N ALA A 210 -20.65 19.99 -2.55
CA ALA A 210 -21.81 19.11 -2.59
C ALA A 210 -21.43 17.66 -2.27
N LEU A 211 -20.30 17.17 -2.80
CA LEU A 211 -19.79 15.83 -2.50
C LEU A 211 -19.45 15.64 -1.01
N ILE A 212 -18.88 16.66 -0.35
CA ILE A 212 -18.65 16.61 1.11
C ILE A 212 -19.97 16.52 1.86
N THR A 213 -20.95 17.35 1.50
CA THR A 213 -22.27 17.38 2.14
C THR A 213 -23.02 16.04 2.00
N MET A 214 -22.86 15.38 0.86
CA MET A 214 -23.47 14.08 0.58
C MET A 214 -22.69 12.88 1.15
N THR A 215 -21.47 13.10 1.65
CA THR A 215 -20.66 12.01 2.21
C THR A 215 -21.21 11.60 3.56
N THR A 216 -21.48 10.30 3.71
CA THR A 216 -21.91 9.73 4.99
C THR A 216 -20.72 9.72 5.95
N PRO A 217 -20.86 10.26 7.18
CA PRO A 217 -19.83 10.17 8.19
C PRO A 217 -19.39 8.73 8.45
N GLY A 218 -18.09 8.56 8.73
CA GLY A 218 -17.48 7.25 8.91
C GLY A 218 -16.73 7.12 10.21
N GLU A 219 -15.70 6.29 10.18
CA GLU A 219 -14.73 6.14 11.26
C GLU A 219 -13.95 7.45 11.48
N ARG A 220 -13.26 7.56 12.62
CA ARG A 220 -12.50 8.78 12.98
C ARG A 220 -11.54 9.21 11.87
N TRP A 221 -10.85 8.26 11.23
CA TRP A 221 -9.91 8.56 10.15
C TRP A 221 -10.61 9.11 8.90
N GLU A 222 -11.80 8.60 8.55
CA GLU A 222 -12.60 9.11 7.42
C GLU A 222 -13.05 10.55 7.67
N ASN A 223 -13.45 10.85 8.91
CA ASN A 223 -13.87 12.19 9.29
C ASN A 223 -12.68 13.17 9.25
N ALA A 224 -11.48 12.75 9.67
CA ALA A 224 -10.27 13.56 9.57
C ALA A 224 -9.89 13.86 8.10
N VAL A 225 -9.97 12.85 7.23
CA VAL A 225 -9.76 13.02 5.78
C VAL A 225 -10.82 13.95 5.17
N THR A 226 -12.10 13.77 5.55
CA THR A 226 -13.20 14.64 5.12
C THR A 226 -12.96 16.09 5.54
N GLY A 227 -12.51 16.31 6.78
CA GLY A 227 -12.16 17.64 7.28
C GLY A 227 -11.02 18.29 6.49
N CYS A 228 -9.96 17.54 6.15
CA CYS A 228 -8.87 18.05 5.30
C CYS A 228 -9.40 18.49 3.92
N LEU A 229 -10.26 17.69 3.29
CA LEU A 229 -10.87 18.03 2.01
C LEU A 229 -11.83 19.23 2.11
N ASP A 230 -12.59 19.36 3.20
CA ASP A 230 -13.46 20.52 3.45
C ASP A 230 -12.66 21.81 3.66
N VAL A 231 -11.51 21.75 4.36
CA VAL A 231 -10.58 22.90 4.43
C VAL A 231 -10.09 23.30 3.03
N MET A 232 -9.69 22.34 2.19
CA MET A 232 -9.30 22.62 0.80
C MET A 232 -10.44 23.28 0.01
N CYS A 233 -11.66 22.78 0.16
CA CYS A 233 -12.86 23.32 -0.50
C CYS A 233 -13.14 24.76 -0.06
N LYS A 234 -13.16 25.02 1.26
CA LYS A 234 -13.40 26.34 1.85
C LYS A 234 -12.35 27.34 1.39
N LYS A 235 -11.08 26.96 1.35
CA LYS A 235 -10.01 27.81 0.81
C LYS A 235 -10.22 28.15 -0.67
N ALA A 236 -10.60 27.17 -1.50
CA ALA A 236 -10.92 27.40 -2.90
C ALA A 236 -12.13 28.35 -3.08
N LEU A 237 -13.12 28.25 -2.19
CA LEU A 237 -14.29 29.14 -2.13
C LEU A 237 -14.04 30.48 -1.41
N ARG A 238 -12.82 30.73 -0.90
CA ARG A 238 -12.46 31.90 -0.07
C ARG A 238 -13.32 32.05 1.18
N GLY A 239 -13.82 30.94 1.72
CA GLY A 239 -14.55 30.88 2.98
C GLY A 239 -13.63 30.70 4.21
N PRO A 240 -14.17 30.84 5.43
CA PRO A 240 -13.40 30.66 6.66
C PRO A 240 -13.04 29.17 6.86
N ALA A 241 -11.75 28.87 6.93
CA ALA A 241 -11.25 27.51 7.12
C ALA A 241 -10.53 27.29 8.47
N VAL A 242 -10.09 28.37 9.14
CA VAL A 242 -9.28 28.33 10.35
C VAL A 242 -9.90 27.51 11.49
N PRO A 243 -11.19 27.71 11.88
CA PRO A 243 -11.74 26.96 13.01
C PRO A 243 -11.75 25.43 12.80
N LEU A 244 -11.99 24.99 11.55
CA LEU A 244 -11.95 23.56 11.21
C LEU A 244 -10.51 23.03 11.27
N LEU A 245 -9.55 23.85 10.88
CA LEU A 245 -8.14 23.48 10.88
C LEU A 245 -7.58 23.37 12.29
N ASP A 246 -7.97 24.27 13.20
CA ASP A 246 -7.58 24.19 14.62
C ASP A 246 -8.06 22.88 15.24
N THR A 247 -9.33 22.49 15.00
CA THR A 247 -9.86 21.19 15.43
C THR A 247 -9.08 20.03 14.84
N LEU A 248 -8.71 20.07 13.55
CA LEU A 248 -7.91 19.01 12.92
C LEU A 248 -6.52 18.86 13.56
N VAL A 249 -5.87 19.98 13.92
CA VAL A 249 -4.56 19.95 14.59
C VAL A 249 -4.70 19.36 15.99
N GLU A 250 -5.69 19.80 16.77
CA GLU A 250 -5.94 19.29 18.12
C GLU A 250 -6.24 17.78 18.10
N ASP A 251 -7.21 17.37 17.28
CA ASP A 251 -7.60 15.96 17.11
C ASP A 251 -6.43 15.09 16.68
N TYR A 252 -5.56 15.61 15.79
CA TYR A 252 -4.38 14.90 15.34
C TYR A 252 -3.37 14.75 16.47
N VAL A 253 -3.00 15.83 17.16
CA VAL A 253 -1.96 15.83 18.21
C VAL A 253 -2.38 14.96 19.40
N GLU A 254 -3.64 14.97 19.79
CA GLU A 254 -4.16 14.15 20.90
C GLU A 254 -4.31 12.66 20.54
N HIS A 255 -4.41 12.33 19.26
CA HIS A 255 -4.56 10.96 18.81
C HIS A 255 -3.29 10.13 19.01
N GLN A 256 -3.42 8.93 19.58
CA GLN A 256 -2.35 7.93 19.59
C GLN A 256 -2.48 7.03 18.35
N PRO A 257 -1.45 6.96 17.49
CA PRO A 257 -1.50 6.17 16.28
C PRO A 257 -1.58 4.66 16.58
N ASP A 258 -2.45 3.93 15.87
CA ASP A 258 -2.51 2.48 15.99
C ASP A 258 -1.25 1.82 15.42
N GLN A 259 -0.90 0.66 15.97
CA GLN A 259 0.24 -0.11 15.48
C GLN A 259 0.06 -0.48 14.00
N GLY A 260 1.03 -0.12 13.17
CA GLY A 260 1.01 -0.38 11.73
C GLY A 260 0.25 0.66 10.90
N MET A 261 -0.19 1.77 11.52
CA MET A 261 -0.86 2.88 10.83
C MET A 261 0.01 4.14 10.73
N THR A 262 1.25 4.09 11.24
CA THR A 262 2.21 5.22 11.27
C THR A 262 2.35 5.96 9.93
N VAL A 263 2.37 5.25 8.81
CA VAL A 263 2.50 5.87 7.47
C VAL A 263 1.24 6.63 7.07
N PHE A 264 0.06 6.10 7.39
CA PHE A 264 -1.19 6.84 7.21
C PHE A 264 -1.17 8.11 8.07
N ASP A 265 -0.87 7.97 9.36
CA ASP A 265 -0.87 9.10 10.30
C ASP A 265 0.12 10.18 9.89
N THR A 266 1.31 9.78 9.45
CA THR A 266 2.32 10.72 8.96
C THR A 266 1.81 11.49 7.75
N ARG A 267 1.18 10.83 6.78
CA ARG A 267 0.62 11.50 5.60
C ARG A 267 -0.57 12.39 5.92
N LEU A 268 -1.43 11.99 6.85
CA LEU A 268 -2.51 12.82 7.36
C LEU A 268 -1.94 14.07 8.05
N GLY A 269 -0.96 13.91 8.94
CA GLY A 269 -0.31 15.03 9.63
C GLY A 269 0.43 15.98 8.68
N LEU A 270 1.11 15.47 7.66
CA LEU A 270 1.72 16.30 6.61
C LEU A 270 0.67 17.04 5.77
N THR A 271 -0.48 16.40 5.52
CA THR A 271 -1.61 17.06 4.85
C THR A 271 -2.14 18.22 5.68
N ILE A 272 -2.36 18.01 6.99
CA ILE A 272 -2.79 19.07 7.91
C ILE A 272 -1.74 20.18 8.00
N LEU A 273 -0.45 19.82 8.12
CA LEU A 273 0.66 20.76 8.16
C LEU A 273 0.65 21.67 6.93
N ASP A 274 0.49 21.11 5.73
CA ASP A 274 0.44 21.90 4.50
C ASP A 274 -0.81 22.78 4.37
N LEU A 275 -1.90 22.40 5.03
CA LEU A 275 -3.12 23.20 5.09
C LEU A 275 -3.00 24.41 6.03
N LEU A 276 -2.04 24.47 6.97
CA LEU A 276 -1.88 25.60 7.89
C LEU A 276 -1.53 26.91 7.18
N GLU A 277 -2.05 28.02 7.67
CA GLU A 277 -1.75 29.36 7.12
C GLU A 277 -0.50 29.97 7.74
N PRO A 278 0.14 30.98 7.11
CA PRO A 278 1.36 31.59 7.64
C PRO A 278 1.25 32.19 9.04
N HIS A 279 0.04 32.56 9.48
CA HIS A 279 -0.21 33.11 10.82
C HIS A 279 -0.36 32.02 11.90
N GLN A 280 -0.44 30.74 11.52
CA GLN A 280 -0.56 29.57 12.42
C GLN A 280 0.82 28.90 12.60
N GLU A 281 1.84 29.72 12.90
CA GLU A 281 3.23 29.25 12.99
C GLU A 281 3.44 28.35 14.21
N ASP A 282 2.79 28.63 15.33
CA ASP A 282 2.86 27.83 16.56
C ASP A 282 2.25 26.43 16.34
N GLU A 283 1.09 26.35 15.68
CA GLU A 283 0.45 25.09 15.31
C GLU A 283 1.32 24.29 14.35
N ALA A 284 1.99 24.96 13.39
CA ALA A 284 2.87 24.31 12.44
C ALA A 284 4.10 23.69 13.13
N HIS A 285 4.72 24.40 14.08
CA HIS A 285 5.82 23.85 14.89
C HIS A 285 5.35 22.69 15.77
N ARG A 286 4.14 22.78 16.35
CA ARG A 286 3.54 21.68 17.13
C ARG A 286 3.33 20.43 16.26
N MET A 287 2.83 20.59 15.04
CA MET A 287 2.65 19.50 14.08
C MET A 287 3.99 18.86 13.68
N VAL A 288 5.02 19.65 13.42
CA VAL A 288 6.36 19.16 13.09
C VAL A 288 6.96 18.34 14.23
N ALA A 289 6.87 18.85 15.47
CA ALA A 289 7.33 18.12 16.65
C ALA A 289 6.61 16.78 16.82
N GLU A 290 5.30 16.75 16.59
CA GLU A 290 4.49 15.54 16.71
C GLU A 290 4.79 14.52 15.60
N LEU A 291 4.90 14.96 14.34
CA LEU A 291 5.32 14.12 13.21
C LEU A 291 6.68 13.49 13.45
N HIS A 292 7.65 14.28 13.92
CA HIS A 292 8.97 13.78 14.28
C HIS A 292 8.90 12.73 15.41
N ARG A 293 8.16 13.04 16.49
CA ARG A 293 7.98 12.14 17.63
C ARG A 293 7.39 10.79 17.20
N ARG A 294 6.33 10.78 16.39
CA ARG A 294 5.70 9.55 15.90
C ARG A 294 6.66 8.69 15.07
N ALA A 295 7.40 9.31 14.15
CA ALA A 295 8.37 8.59 13.33
C ALA A 295 9.47 7.92 14.18
N VAL A 296 9.98 8.62 15.20
CA VAL A 296 11.00 8.10 16.11
C VAL A 296 10.46 7.00 17.03
N VAL A 297 9.30 7.22 17.67
CA VAL A 297 8.69 6.24 18.58
C VAL A 297 8.37 4.93 17.85
N ALA A 298 7.84 5.01 16.63
CA ALA A 298 7.59 3.84 15.80
C ALA A 298 8.87 3.21 15.22
N THR A 299 10.01 3.92 15.28
CA THR A 299 11.26 3.58 14.59
C THR A 299 11.01 3.27 13.11
N ASP A 300 10.15 4.07 12.47
CA ASP A 300 9.67 3.79 11.12
C ASP A 300 10.38 4.67 10.08
N GLY A 301 11.27 4.05 9.30
CA GLY A 301 11.98 4.70 8.20
C GLY A 301 11.07 5.24 7.10
N TYR A 302 9.88 4.66 6.89
CA TYR A 302 8.92 5.20 5.92
C TYR A 302 8.37 6.54 6.38
N ALA A 303 7.94 6.63 7.63
CA ALA A 303 7.45 7.87 8.22
C ALA A 303 8.53 8.96 8.19
N ALA A 304 9.75 8.63 8.61
CA ALA A 304 10.89 9.55 8.57
C ALA A 304 11.19 10.04 7.14
N ARG A 305 11.13 9.15 6.14
CA ARG A 305 11.33 9.53 4.73
C ARG A 305 10.24 10.44 4.21
N GLU A 306 8.97 10.20 4.56
CA GLU A 306 7.85 11.06 4.15
C GLU A 306 8.00 12.47 4.75
N CYS A 307 8.38 12.58 6.03
CA CYS A 307 8.68 13.88 6.66
C CYS A 307 9.85 14.59 5.97
N LEU A 308 10.93 13.89 5.64
CA LEU A 308 12.10 14.48 4.97
C LEU A 308 11.83 14.89 3.51
N ALA A 309 10.84 14.28 2.86
CA ALA A 309 10.41 14.65 1.51
C ALA A 309 9.54 15.92 1.50
N ASP A 310 9.04 16.33 2.66
CA ASP A 310 8.15 17.47 2.82
C ASP A 310 8.93 18.77 3.09
N HIS A 311 8.74 19.76 2.22
CA HIS A 311 9.45 21.03 2.33
C HIS A 311 9.06 21.81 3.59
N ARG A 312 7.76 21.80 3.94
CA ARG A 312 7.26 22.55 5.10
C ARG A 312 7.79 21.94 6.39
N PHE A 313 7.77 20.62 6.51
CA PHE A 313 8.42 19.90 7.61
C PHE A 313 9.89 20.28 7.73
N THR A 314 10.66 20.15 6.64
CA THR A 314 12.11 20.41 6.68
C THR A 314 12.48 21.87 6.94
N SER A 315 11.61 22.81 6.59
CA SER A 315 11.82 24.25 6.86
C SER A 315 11.59 24.64 8.32
N LEU A 316 10.67 23.96 9.01
CA LEU A 316 10.26 24.27 10.39
C LEU A 316 10.92 23.37 11.43
N ALA A 317 11.37 22.17 11.03
CA ALA A 317 12.00 21.23 11.93
C ALA A 317 13.35 21.73 12.44
N GLU A 318 13.63 21.48 13.72
CA GLU A 318 14.94 21.76 14.28
C GLU A 318 16.02 20.91 13.56
N PRO A 319 17.26 21.42 13.39
CA PRO A 319 18.32 20.66 12.72
C PRO A 319 18.55 19.26 13.30
N ARG A 320 18.40 19.10 14.62
CA ARG A 320 18.50 17.79 15.29
C ARG A 320 17.39 16.82 14.90
N GLN A 321 16.17 17.31 14.66
CA GLN A 321 15.02 16.47 14.27
C GLN A 321 15.22 15.96 12.84
N VAL A 322 15.68 16.85 11.95
CA VAL A 322 16.02 16.50 10.56
C VAL A 322 17.15 15.47 10.54
N GLU A 323 18.21 15.66 11.33
CA GLU A 323 19.32 14.71 11.36
C GLU A 323 18.92 13.36 11.96
N ALA A 324 18.10 13.34 13.02
CA ALA A 324 17.56 12.10 13.58
C ALA A 324 16.69 11.34 12.57
N ALA A 325 15.83 12.04 11.81
CA ALA A 325 15.05 11.42 10.73
C ALA A 325 15.96 10.83 9.64
N ARG A 326 17.03 11.54 9.25
CA ARG A 326 18.01 11.04 8.27
C ARG A 326 18.76 9.81 8.78
N GLN A 327 19.16 9.81 10.05
CA GLN A 327 19.79 8.66 10.70
C GLN A 327 18.87 7.44 10.68
N LEU A 328 17.58 7.64 10.98
CA LEU A 328 16.59 6.57 10.94
C LEU A 328 16.45 6.00 9.52
N VAL A 329 16.28 6.85 8.50
CA VAL A 329 16.22 6.42 7.08
C VAL A 329 17.46 5.61 6.68
N ARG A 330 18.66 6.04 7.11
CA ARG A 330 19.92 5.31 6.88
C ARG A 330 19.97 3.97 7.61
N ALA A 331 19.54 3.90 8.87
CA ALA A 331 19.48 2.66 9.64
C ALA A 331 18.52 1.63 9.02
N CYS A 332 17.45 2.10 8.38
CA CYS A 332 16.52 1.29 7.60
C CYS A 332 17.05 0.88 6.22
N ALA A 333 18.22 1.40 5.82
CA ALA A 333 18.87 1.18 4.53
C ALA A 333 17.97 1.52 3.32
N LEU A 334 17.05 2.48 3.48
CA LEU A 334 16.16 2.89 2.40
C LEU A 334 16.95 3.52 1.25
N GLY A 335 16.88 2.91 0.06
CA GLY A 335 17.58 3.35 -1.14
C GLY A 335 19.11 3.18 -1.07
N SER A 336 19.63 2.32 -0.21
CA SER A 336 21.09 2.14 -0.05
C SER A 336 21.79 1.56 -1.29
N GLY A 337 21.05 0.90 -2.19
CA GLY A 337 21.58 0.18 -3.34
C GLY A 337 22.40 -1.06 -2.99
N ASN A 338 22.42 -1.48 -1.72
CA ASN A 338 23.25 -2.58 -1.26
C ASN A 338 22.59 -3.36 -0.11
N LEU A 339 22.66 -4.69 -0.21
CA LEU A 339 22.30 -5.63 0.85
C LEU A 339 23.56 -6.38 1.31
N PRO A 340 24.07 -6.11 2.52
CA PRO A 340 25.26 -6.79 3.02
C PRO A 340 25.16 -8.32 2.97
N ALA A 341 26.25 -8.99 2.59
CA ALA A 341 26.27 -10.44 2.36
C ALA A 341 25.72 -11.30 3.52
N PRO A 342 25.99 -11.01 4.81
CA PRO A 342 25.39 -11.77 5.91
C PRO A 342 23.86 -11.72 5.93
N TRP A 343 23.29 -10.56 5.55
CA TRP A 343 21.84 -10.38 5.50
C TRP A 343 21.24 -11.05 4.27
N LEU A 344 21.90 -10.98 3.11
CA LEU A 344 21.48 -11.72 1.92
C LEU A 344 21.46 -13.23 2.16
N ALA A 345 22.50 -13.78 2.82
CA ALA A 345 22.57 -15.20 3.15
C ALA A 345 21.40 -15.62 4.07
N ARG A 346 21.13 -14.83 5.12
CA ARG A 346 20.02 -15.09 6.05
C ARG A 346 18.64 -15.00 5.38
N MET A 347 18.44 -14.00 4.52
CA MET A 347 17.20 -13.89 3.74
C MET A 347 17.01 -15.07 2.78
N THR A 348 18.09 -15.50 2.12
CA THR A 348 18.06 -16.64 1.18
C THR A 348 17.66 -17.93 1.89
N GLU A 349 18.20 -18.16 3.09
CA GLU A 349 17.86 -19.32 3.91
C GLU A 349 16.39 -19.31 4.36
N ALA A 350 15.89 -18.15 4.82
CA ALA A 350 14.48 -17.99 5.18
C ALA A 350 13.53 -18.26 3.99
N LEU A 351 13.89 -17.81 2.79
CA LEU A 351 13.13 -18.05 1.56
C LEU A 351 13.13 -19.53 1.18
N ARG A 352 14.28 -20.22 1.29
CA ARG A 352 14.39 -21.65 1.01
C ARG A 352 13.46 -22.47 1.91
N GLY A 353 13.50 -22.23 3.22
CA GLY A 353 12.59 -22.91 4.16
C GLY A 353 11.11 -22.62 3.87
N SER A 354 10.79 -21.39 3.45
CA SER A 354 9.43 -21.00 3.10
C SER A 354 8.94 -21.65 1.79
N ASP A 355 9.80 -21.78 0.77
CA ASP A 355 9.49 -22.51 -0.46
C ASP A 355 9.14 -23.97 -0.17
N GLU A 356 9.93 -24.63 0.68
CA GLU A 356 9.69 -26.01 1.12
C GLU A 356 8.32 -26.16 1.79
N VAL A 357 7.95 -25.23 2.69
CA VAL A 357 6.62 -25.22 3.34
C VAL A 357 5.50 -25.03 2.32
N ILE A 358 5.65 -24.09 1.39
CA ILE A 358 4.63 -23.82 0.35
C ILE A 358 4.44 -25.07 -0.51
N ARG A 359 5.51 -25.63 -1.07
CA ARG A 359 5.43 -26.81 -1.96
C ARG A 359 4.85 -28.03 -1.25
N ALA A 360 5.28 -28.28 0.00
CA ALA A 360 4.74 -29.37 0.80
C ALA A 360 3.23 -29.19 1.09
N SER A 361 2.79 -27.95 1.32
CA SER A 361 1.37 -27.68 1.60
C SER A 361 0.47 -27.97 0.41
N ILE A 362 0.91 -27.64 -0.82
CA ILE A 362 0.10 -27.84 -2.03
C ILE A 362 0.11 -29.30 -2.46
N GLY A 363 1.24 -30.01 -2.30
CA GLY A 363 1.33 -31.44 -2.59
C GLY A 363 0.42 -32.32 -1.72
N ARG A 364 0.02 -31.84 -0.53
CA ARG A 364 -0.91 -32.56 0.37
C ARG A 364 -2.39 -32.29 0.06
N SER A 365 -2.71 -31.28 -0.75
CA SER A 365 -4.10 -30.87 -1.04
C SER A 365 -4.79 -31.69 -2.14
N HIS A 366 -4.16 -32.75 -2.66
CA HIS A 366 -4.80 -33.74 -3.52
C HIS A 366 -5.13 -35.03 -2.73
N PRO A 367 -6.36 -35.22 -2.22
CA PRO A 367 -6.83 -36.56 -1.92
C PRO A 367 -7.06 -37.30 -3.23
N GLN A 368 -6.45 -38.47 -3.40
CA GLN A 368 -6.89 -39.45 -4.37
C GLN A 368 -8.38 -39.72 -4.12
N GLN A 369 -9.23 -39.44 -5.11
CA GLN A 369 -10.50 -40.14 -5.23
C GLN A 369 -10.16 -41.60 -5.55
N GLU A 370 -9.88 -42.39 -4.52
CA GLU A 370 -9.99 -43.84 -4.63
C GLU A 370 -11.47 -44.15 -4.80
N GLY A 371 -11.88 -44.31 -6.05
CA GLY A 371 -13.15 -44.88 -6.42
C GLY A 371 -13.24 -46.28 -5.83
N THR A 372 -14.05 -46.42 -4.79
CA THR A 372 -14.64 -47.70 -4.40
C THR A 372 -15.57 -48.15 -5.53
N GLY A 373 -14.98 -48.84 -6.51
CA GLY A 373 -15.72 -49.73 -7.38
C GLY A 373 -16.31 -50.86 -6.55
N ALA A 374 -17.57 -50.69 -6.13
CA ALA A 374 -18.38 -51.80 -5.64
C ALA A 374 -18.99 -52.51 -6.85
N GLN A 375 -18.41 -53.66 -7.22
CA GLN A 375 -19.17 -54.75 -7.81
C GLN A 375 -20.00 -55.39 -6.70
N VAL A 376 -21.33 -55.36 -6.82
CA VAL A 376 -22.25 -56.53 -6.78
C VAL A 376 -23.50 -56.15 -7.56
#